data_AF-A0AAP5UY38-F1
#
_entry.id   AF-A0AAP5UY38-F1
#
_cell.length_a   1.000
_cell.length_b   1.000
_cell.length_c   1.000
_cell.angle_alpha   90.00
_cell.angle_beta   90.00
_cell.angle_gamma   90.00
#
_symmetry.space_group_name_H-M   'P 1'
#
loop_
_entity.id
_entity.type
_entity.pdbx_description
1 polymer ?
#
loop_
_entity_poly.entity_id
_entity_poly.type
_entity_poly.pdbx_seq_one_letter_code
_entity_poly.pdbx_strand_id
1 'polypeptide(L)'
;MYEDARCVLCNAQANRYPLRAGDGSVYECPACGGAFAIGGIAHRRAEQGTLHPGVVGGVRSMIAKGVMPRVEFNRGQFEVAALPGKSQNDCDE
;
A
#
# COMPACT_ATOMS: atom_id res chain seq x y z
N MET A 1 9.49 0.34 14.03
CA MET A 1 8.53 0.97 14.95
C MET A 1 7.27 1.23 14.12
N TYR A 2 6.10 0.91 14.65
CA TYR A 2 4.83 1.28 14.03
C TYR A 2 4.46 2.66 14.55
N GLU A 3 4.02 3.54 13.67
CA GLU A 3 3.63 4.91 13.97
C GLU A 3 2.17 5.10 13.58
N ASP A 4 1.41 5.74 14.47
CA ASP A 4 0.03 6.13 14.18
C ASP A 4 0.02 7.15 13.04
N ALA A 5 -0.73 6.86 11.98
CA ALA A 5 -0.78 7.66 10.77
C ALA A 5 -2.18 7.69 10.15
N ARG A 6 -2.37 8.58 9.19
CA ARG A 6 -3.56 8.59 8.34
C ARG A 6 -3.29 7.79 7.08
N CYS A 7 -4.20 6.90 6.72
CA CYS A 7 -4.11 6.15 5.48
C CYS A 7 -4.17 7.10 4.29
N VAL A 8 -3.14 7.09 3.45
CA VAL A 8 -3.06 7.95 2.25
C VAL A 8 -4.11 7.63 1.18
N LEU A 9 -4.83 6.51 1.29
CA LEU A 9 -5.86 6.09 0.34
C LEU A 9 -7.27 6.51 0.75
N CYS A 10 -7.59 6.45 2.04
CA CYS A 10 -8.95 6.67 2.55
C CYS A 10 -9.03 7.67 3.72
N ASN A 11 -7.90 8.21 4.16
CA ASN A 11 -7.76 9.13 5.29
C ASN A 11 -8.27 8.59 6.65
N ALA A 12 -8.54 7.29 6.74
CA ALA A 12 -8.86 6.60 7.99
C ALA A 12 -7.60 6.45 8.87
N GLN A 13 -7.80 6.15 10.14
CA GLN A 13 -6.70 5.80 11.04
C GLN A 13 -6.03 4.51 10.59
N ALA A 14 -4.70 4.52 10.55
CA ALA A 14 -3.87 3.42 10.09
C ALA A 14 -2.52 3.42 10.80
N ASN A 15 -1.83 2.29 10.77
CA ASN A 15 -0.46 2.22 11.24
C ASN A 15 0.49 2.34 10.05
N ARG A 16 1.56 3.10 10.21
CA ARG A 16 2.64 3.23 9.22
C ARG A 16 3.93 2.67 9.79
N TYR A 17 4.71 2.02 8.96
CA TYR A 17 6.09 1.65 9.30
C TYR A 17 6.98 1.68 8.06
N PRO A 18 8.28 1.96 8.21
CA PRO A 18 9.21 1.98 7.09
C PRO A 18 9.36 0.58 6.49
N LEU A 19 9.42 0.50 5.16
CA LEU A 19 9.71 -0.75 4.47
C LEU A 19 11.18 -1.11 4.71
N ARG A 20 11.47 -2.30 5.26
CA ARG A 20 12.83 -2.69 5.63
C ARG A 20 13.76 -2.94 4.43
N ALA A 21 13.20 -3.32 3.28
CA ALA A 21 13.94 -3.77 2.10
C ALA A 21 13.54 -2.98 0.85
N GLY A 22 13.63 -1.65 0.91
CA GLY A 22 13.35 -0.77 -0.22
C GLY A 22 13.03 0.65 0.20
N ASP A 23 12.71 1.50 -0.76
CA ASP A 23 12.16 2.82 -0.50
C ASP A 23 10.67 2.74 -0.18
N GLY A 24 10.22 3.63 0.71
CA GLY A 24 8.80 3.80 1.00
C GLY A 24 8.37 3.36 2.40
N SER A 25 7.07 3.15 2.55
CA SER A 25 6.45 2.81 3.83
C SER A 25 5.34 1.81 3.61
N VAL A 26 5.07 0.98 4.61
CA VAL A 26 3.91 0.12 4.64
C VAL A 26 2.86 0.76 5.53
N TYR A 27 1.63 0.74 5.04
CA TYR A 27 0.44 1.19 5.73
C TYR A 27 -0.42 -0.04 6.03
N GLU A 28 -0.80 -0.19 7.29
CA GLU A 28 -1.78 -1.17 7.73
C GLU A 28 -3.07 -0.43 8.05
N CYS A 29 -4.07 -0.56 7.17
CA CYS A 29 -5.31 0.16 7.28
C CYS A 29 -6.50 -0.81 7.32
N PRO A 30 -7.19 -0.94 8.47
CA PRO A 30 -8.36 -1.82 8.58
C PRO A 30 -9.50 -1.38 7.67
N ALA A 31 -9.66 -0.09 7.40
CA ALA A 31 -10.67 0.44 6.47
C ALA A 31 -10.37 0.13 4.98
N CYS A 32 -9.10 -0.14 4.63
CA CYS A 32 -8.72 -0.65 3.31
C CYS A 32 -8.77 -2.18 3.24
N GLY A 33 -8.97 -2.86 4.38
CA GLY A 33 -9.03 -4.31 4.49
C GLY A 33 -7.69 -4.98 4.76
N GLY A 34 -6.59 -4.24 4.96
CA GLY A 34 -5.28 -4.85 5.18
C GLY A 34 -4.09 -3.92 5.00
N ALA A 35 -2.92 -4.53 4.82
CA ALA A 35 -1.65 -3.84 4.66
C ALA A 35 -1.26 -3.65 3.19
N PHE A 36 -0.67 -2.49 2.88
CA PHE A 36 -0.15 -2.16 1.55
C PHE A 36 1.15 -1.35 1.67
N ALA A 37 2.07 -1.56 0.75
CA ALA A 37 3.28 -0.77 0.61
C ALA A 37 3.04 0.41 -0.34
N ILE A 38 3.75 1.51 -0.11
CA ILE A 38 3.80 2.66 -1.00
C ILE A 38 5.25 3.14 -1.14
N GLY A 39 5.72 3.27 -2.37
CA GLY A 39 7.06 3.78 -2.69
C GLY A 39 7.19 5.26 -2.31
N GLY A 40 8.42 5.75 -2.11
CA GLY A 40 8.65 7.09 -1.57
C GLY A 40 8.08 8.23 -2.43
N ILE A 41 8.16 8.09 -3.75
CA ILE A 41 7.61 9.08 -4.71
C ILE A 41 6.09 9.06 -4.70
N ALA A 42 5.49 7.86 -4.72
CA ALA A 42 4.04 7.69 -4.65
C ALA A 42 3.49 8.26 -3.33
N HIS A 43 4.21 8.07 -2.22
CA HIS A 43 3.85 8.58 -0.91
C HIS A 43 3.76 10.11 -0.89
N ARG A 44 4.82 10.80 -1.34
CA ARG A 44 4.82 12.28 -1.40
C ARG A 44 3.66 12.82 -2.24
N ARG A 45 3.34 12.16 -3.36
CA ARG A 45 2.20 12.56 -4.21
C ARG A 45 0.85 12.29 -3.57
N ALA A 46 0.72 11.18 -2.87
CA ALA A 46 -0.48 10.84 -2.12
C ALA A 46 -0.74 11.85 -0.98
N GLU A 47 0.30 12.27 -0.26
CA GLU A 47 0.23 13.33 0.76
C GLU A 47 -0.22 14.68 0.17
N GLN A 48 0.11 14.95 -1.10
CA GLN A 48 -0.34 16.12 -1.84
C GLN A 48 -1.79 16.01 -2.37
N GLY A 49 -2.49 14.91 -2.09
CA GLY A 49 -3.86 14.70 -2.56
C GLY A 49 -3.97 14.39 -4.06
N THR A 50 -2.85 14.02 -4.72
CA THR A 50 -2.83 13.75 -6.17
C THR A 50 -3.02 12.26 -6.50
N LEU A 51 -3.48 11.46 -5.53
CA LEU A 51 -3.66 10.03 -5.71
C LEU A 51 -4.86 9.74 -6.63
N HIS A 52 -4.64 8.95 -7.68
CA HIS A 52 -5.71 8.56 -8.59
C HIS A 52 -6.68 7.56 -7.90
N PRO A 53 -8.01 7.74 -8.00
CA PRO A 53 -8.99 6.88 -7.31
C PRO A 53 -8.91 5.40 -7.75
N GLY A 54 -8.44 5.14 -8.97
CA GLY A 54 -8.19 3.77 -9.46
C GLY A 54 -7.17 2.99 -8.63
N VAL A 55 -6.23 3.68 -7.95
CA VAL A 55 -5.24 3.06 -7.05
C VAL A 55 -5.93 2.41 -5.85
N VAL A 56 -6.92 3.08 -5.27
CA VAL A 56 -7.64 2.59 -4.09
C VAL A 56 -8.40 1.30 -4.44
N GLY A 57 -9.02 1.26 -5.61
CA GLY A 57 -9.68 0.06 -6.13
C GLY A 57 -8.69 -1.09 -6.31
N GLY A 58 -7.58 -0.85 -7.01
CA GLY A 58 -6.54 -1.86 -7.24
C GLY A 58 -5.96 -2.43 -5.94
N VAL A 59 -5.62 -1.56 -4.97
CA VAL A 59 -5.12 -1.98 -3.66
C VAL A 59 -6.13 -2.88 -2.93
N ARG A 60 -7.40 -2.46 -2.85
CA ARG A 60 -8.45 -3.26 -2.20
C ARG A 60 -8.66 -4.62 -2.89
N SER A 61 -8.65 -4.64 -4.21
CA SER A 61 -8.79 -5.89 -4.98
C SER A 61 -7.62 -6.85 -4.75
N MET A 62 -6.39 -6.35 -4.55
CA MET A 62 -5.23 -7.21 -4.25
C MET A 62 -5.25 -7.72 -2.81
N ILE A 63 -5.59 -6.86 -1.86
CA ILE A 63 -5.77 -7.25 -0.45
C ILE A 63 -6.84 -8.34 -0.33
N ALA A 64 -7.97 -8.19 -1.03
CA ALA A 64 -9.03 -9.20 -1.07
C ALA A 64 -8.57 -10.55 -1.65
N LYS A 65 -7.52 -10.55 -2.48
CA LYS A 65 -6.88 -11.76 -3.01
C LYS A 65 -5.78 -12.32 -2.09
N GLY A 66 -5.59 -11.73 -0.91
CA GLY A 66 -4.53 -12.11 0.03
C GLY A 66 -3.15 -11.57 -0.32
N VAL A 67 -3.00 -10.82 -1.40
CA VAL A 67 -1.70 -10.31 -1.86
C VAL A 67 -1.45 -8.94 -1.27
N MET A 68 -0.25 -8.70 -0.74
CA MET A 68 0.17 -7.37 -0.29
C MET A 68 0.50 -6.48 -1.50
N PRO A 69 -0.31 -5.43 -1.79
CA PRO A 69 -0.02 -4.54 -2.90
C PRO A 69 1.07 -3.53 -2.54
N ARG A 70 1.83 -3.11 -3.55
CA ARG A 70 2.78 -2.02 -3.54
C ARG A 70 2.33 -0.97 -4.56
N VAL A 71 2.11 0.25 -4.08
CA VAL A 71 1.82 1.40 -4.92
C VAL A 71 3.13 2.08 -5.29
N GLU A 72 3.43 2.15 -6.58
CA GLU A 72 4.58 2.86 -7.12
C GLU A 72 4.12 3.99 -8.04
N PHE A 73 5.01 4.96 -8.24
CA PHE A 73 4.76 6.02 -9.21
C PHE A 73 5.87 5.99 -10.25
N ASN A 74 5.51 5.59 -11.46
CA ASN A 74 6.46 5.37 -12.54
C ASN A 74 5.93 6.01 -13.83
N ARG A 75 6.83 6.59 -14.64
CA ARG A 75 6.49 7.25 -15.92
C ARG A 75 5.29 8.21 -15.87
N GLY A 76 5.06 8.87 -14.73
CA GLY A 76 3.94 9.81 -14.57
C GLY A 76 2.61 9.19 -14.14
N GLN A 77 2.57 7.89 -13.84
CA GLN A 77 1.35 7.16 -13.49
C GLN A 77 1.52 6.38 -12.19
N PHE A 78 0.41 6.16 -11.49
CA PHE A 78 0.39 5.27 -10.33
C PHE A 78 0.20 3.83 -10.80
N GLU A 79 1.11 2.96 -10.40
CA GLU A 79 1.06 1.53 -10.65
C GLU A 79 0.83 0.79 -9.33
N VAL A 80 -0.03 -0.23 -9.34
CA VAL A 80 -0.28 -1.11 -8.19
C VAL A 80 0.18 -2.50 -8.58
N ALA A 81 1.26 -2.96 -7.96
CA ALA A 81 1.86 -4.27 -8.21
C ALA A 81 1.90 -5.08 -6.91
N ALA A 82 2.13 -6.40 -6.99
CA ALA A 82 2.36 -7.20 -5.79
C ALA A 82 3.74 -6.85 -5.24
N LEU A 83 3.87 -6.62 -3.93
CA LEU A 83 5.18 -6.45 -3.30
C LEU A 83 5.94 -7.80 -3.42
N PRO A 84 7.08 -7.87 -4.13
CA PRO A 84 7.87 -9.10 -4.21
C PRO A 84 8.55 -9.30 -2.84
N GLY A 85 7.89 -10.03 -1.94
CA GLY A 85 8.41 -10.15 -0.58
C GLY A 85 7.67 -11.11 0.35
N LYS A 86 6.42 -11.47 0.07
CA LYS A 86 5.79 -12.67 0.64
C LYS A 86 4.80 -13.22 -0.36
N SER A 87 5.22 -14.25 -1.09
CA SER A 87 4.26 -15.27 -1.54
C SER A 87 3.42 -15.67 -0.34
N GLN A 88 2.10 -15.65 -0.55
CA GLN A 88 1.13 -16.38 0.25
C GLN A 88 1.74 -17.72 0.70
N ASN A 89 1.79 -17.97 2.01
CA ASN A 89 1.82 -19.34 2.55
C ASN A 89 0.75 -20.17 1.80
N ASP A 90 1.05 -21.37 1.31
CA ASP A 90 1.01 -22.58 2.15
C ASP A 90 -0.30 -22.61 2.96
N CYS A 91 -1.39 -23.00 2.28
CA CYS A 91 -2.69 -23.36 2.87
C CYS A 91 -3.56 -23.99 1.75
N ASP A 92 -3.47 -25.32 1.60
CA ASP A 92 -4.55 -26.29 1.30
C ASP A 92 -3.86 -27.68 1.19
N GLU A 93 -3.62 -28.36 2.32
CA GLU A 93 -4.44 -29.40 2.98
C GLU A 93 -3.92 -30.83 2.69
#